data_AF-A0A1T2KT73-F1
#
_entry.id   AF-A0A1T2KT73-F1
#
_cell.length_a   1.000
_cell.length_b   1.000
_cell.length_c   1.000
_cell.angle_alpha   90.00
_cell.angle_beta   90.00
_cell.angle_gamma   90.00
#
_symmetry.space_group_name_H-M   'P 1'
#
loop_
_entity.id
_entity.type
_entity.pdbx_description
1 polymer ?
#
loop_
_entity_poly.entity_id
_entity_poly.type
_entity_poly.pdbx_seq_one_letter_code
_entity_poly.pdbx_strand_id
1 'polypeptide(L)'
;MHRLLSRQLRKLGLDTSSTPTTKQLANLLQRVSETYQQADDDRYLLERSLQISSDEMQAMFQQQKASAEGRLQALVNALPDIVFMLDEEGSYVEIVAGEEEGLYLPAE
;
A
#
# COMPACT_ATOMS: atom_id res chain seq x y z
N MET A 1 -4.08 -37.84 -2.37
CA MET A 1 -5.22 -37.13 -2.98
C MET A 1 -5.73 -36.07 -2.01
N HIS A 2 -6.08 -34.86 -2.46
CA HIS A 2 -6.52 -33.77 -1.57
C HIS A 2 -7.86 -34.11 -0.88
N ARG A 3 -8.00 -33.86 0.44
CA ARG A 3 -9.17 -34.29 1.24
C ARG A 3 -10.50 -33.75 0.71
N LEU A 4 -10.51 -32.51 0.21
CA LEU A 4 -11.70 -31.90 -0.39
C LEU A 4 -12.11 -32.60 -1.69
N LEU A 5 -11.13 -32.95 -2.53
CA LEU A 5 -11.36 -33.66 -3.78
C LEU A 5 -11.95 -35.05 -3.49
N SER A 6 -11.41 -35.78 -2.51
CA SER A 6 -11.98 -37.06 -2.07
C SER A 6 -13.42 -36.95 -1.55
N ARG A 7 -13.75 -35.84 -0.87
CA ARG A 7 -15.12 -35.56 -0.41
C ARG A 7 -16.05 -35.21 -1.57
N GLN A 8 -15.58 -34.47 -2.56
CA GLN A 8 -16.34 -34.11 -3.77
C GLN A 8 -16.65 -35.35 -4.62
N LEU A 9 -15.67 -36.25 -4.79
CA LEU A 9 -15.86 -37.50 -5.51
C LEU A 9 -16.89 -38.40 -4.82
N ARG A 10 -16.79 -38.59 -3.50
CA ARG A 10 -17.81 -39.33 -2.72
C ARG A 10 -19.21 -38.75 -2.86
N LYS A 11 -19.36 -37.41 -2.83
CA LYS A 11 -20.66 -36.75 -3.02
C LYS A 11 -21.28 -36.98 -4.40
N LEU A 12 -20.46 -37.19 -5.43
CA LEU A 12 -20.90 -37.46 -6.80
C LEU A 12 -21.10 -38.96 -7.08
N GLY A 13 -20.93 -39.81 -6.06
CA GLY A 13 -20.97 -41.27 -6.21
C GLY A 13 -19.86 -41.79 -7.12
N LEU A 14 -18.74 -41.05 -7.22
CA LEU A 14 -17.58 -41.41 -8.01
C LEU A 14 -16.61 -42.17 -7.12
N ASP A 15 -16.41 -43.44 -7.44
CA ASP A 15 -15.36 -44.26 -6.85
C ASP A 15 -14.19 -44.37 -7.83
N THR A 16 -12.96 -44.41 -7.31
CA THR A 16 -11.73 -44.47 -8.13
C THR A 16 -11.60 -45.76 -8.94
N SER A 17 -12.43 -46.76 -8.62
CA SER A 17 -12.46 -48.11 -9.18
C SER A 17 -13.48 -48.27 -10.33
N SER A 18 -14.33 -47.28 -10.58
CA SER A 18 -15.39 -47.36 -11.60
C SER A 18 -15.27 -46.23 -12.63
N THR A 19 -15.50 -46.53 -13.90
CA THR A 19 -15.52 -45.51 -14.96
C THR A 19 -16.72 -44.57 -14.74
N PRO A 20 -16.50 -43.25 -14.61
CA PRO A 20 -17.59 -42.29 -14.45
C PRO A 20 -18.54 -42.33 -15.65
N THR A 21 -19.83 -42.15 -15.40
CA THR A 21 -20.77 -41.82 -16.48
C THR A 21 -20.48 -40.41 -17.00
N THR A 22 -20.72 -40.15 -18.29
CA THR A 22 -20.57 -38.81 -18.90
C THR A 22 -21.25 -37.70 -18.08
N LYS A 23 -22.44 -37.97 -17.52
CA LYS A 23 -23.16 -37.03 -16.64
C LYS A 23 -22.41 -36.72 -15.33
N GLN A 24 -21.80 -37.74 -14.71
CA GLN A 24 -21.05 -37.54 -13.46
C GLN A 24 -19.76 -36.76 -13.73
N LEU A 25 -19.10 -37.01 -14.87
CA LEU A 25 -17.93 -36.26 -15.29
C LEU A 25 -18.28 -34.79 -15.58
N ALA A 26 -19.37 -34.53 -16.29
CA ALA A 26 -19.85 -33.17 -16.53
C ALA A 26 -20.14 -32.42 -15.21
N ASN A 27 -20.82 -33.08 -14.26
CA ASN A 27 -21.10 -32.50 -12.94
C ASN A 27 -19.83 -32.22 -12.12
N LEU A 28 -18.81 -33.07 -12.24
CA LEU A 28 -17.52 -32.85 -11.59
C LEU A 28 -16.82 -31.63 -12.20
N LEU A 29 -16.72 -31.57 -13.53
CA LEU A 29 -16.08 -30.46 -14.24
C LEU A 29 -16.78 -29.13 -13.93
N GLN A 30 -18.11 -29.11 -13.91
CA GLN A 30 -18.88 -27.94 -13.53
C GLN A 30 -18.52 -27.45 -12.12
N ARG A 31 -18.50 -28.34 -11.12
CA ARG A 31 -18.14 -27.99 -9.74
C ARG A 31 -16.69 -27.51 -9.61
N VAL A 32 -15.77 -28.08 -10.38
CA VAL A 32 -14.37 -27.66 -10.40
C VAL A 32 -14.26 -26.26 -11.03
N SER A 33 -14.96 -26.04 -12.15
CA SER A 33 -15.03 -24.74 -12.82
C SER A 33 -15.57 -23.65 -11.89
N GLU A 34 -16.67 -23.92 -11.17
CA GLU A 34 -17.24 -23.01 -10.17
C GLU A 34 -16.26 -22.72 -9.03
N THR A 35 -15.50 -23.72 -8.59
CA THR A 35 -14.49 -23.54 -7.51
C THR A 35 -13.34 -22.65 -7.98
N TYR A 36 -12.87 -22.83 -9.22
CA TYR A 36 -11.82 -21.98 -9.79
C TYR A 36 -12.30 -20.57 -10.03
N GLN A 37 -13.52 -20.39 -10.55
CA GLN A 37 -14.09 -19.06 -10.73
C GLN A 37 -14.20 -18.33 -9.39
N GLN A 38 -14.71 -19.00 -8.34
CA GLN A 38 -14.77 -18.41 -7.01
C GLN A 38 -13.39 -18.02 -6.48
N ALA A 39 -12.38 -18.88 -6.66
CA ALA A 39 -11.02 -18.58 -6.22
C ALA A 39 -10.40 -17.40 -6.97
N ASP A 40 -10.67 -17.26 -8.26
CA ASP A 40 -10.22 -16.12 -9.07
C ASP A 40 -10.94 -14.83 -8.66
N ASP A 41 -12.25 -14.89 -8.40
CA ASP A 41 -13.04 -13.76 -7.93
C ASP A 41 -12.56 -13.31 -6.54
N ASP A 42 -12.34 -14.24 -5.61
CA ASP A 42 -11.82 -13.96 -4.27
C ASP A 42 -10.43 -13.32 -4.34
N ARG A 43 -9.54 -13.84 -5.21
CA ARG A 43 -8.20 -13.28 -5.43
C ARG A 43 -8.28 -11.87 -6.00
N TYR A 44 -9.11 -11.65 -7.01
CA TYR A 44 -9.29 -10.33 -7.61
C TYR A 44 -9.82 -9.31 -6.59
N LEU A 45 -10.81 -9.69 -5.77
CA LEU A 45 -11.34 -8.82 -4.72
C LEU A 45 -10.27 -8.48 -3.68
N LEU A 46 -9.47 -9.45 -3.26
CA LEU A 46 -8.38 -9.22 -2.31
C LEU A 46 -7.34 -8.25 -2.89
N GLU A 47 -6.86 -8.52 -4.11
CA GLU A 47 -5.90 -7.66 -4.82
C GLU A 47 -6.45 -6.23 -4.95
N ARG A 48 -7.72 -6.08 -5.33
CA ARG A 48 -8.36 -4.77 -5.45
C ARG A 48 -8.47 -4.05 -4.10
N SER A 49 -8.81 -4.75 -3.03
CA SER A 49 -8.91 -4.16 -1.68
C SER A 49 -7.55 -3.69 -1.16
N LEU A 50 -6.49 -4.47 -1.41
CA LEU A 50 -5.12 -4.10 -1.05
C LEU A 50 -4.66 -2.86 -1.82
N GLN A 51 -4.94 -2.82 -3.12
CA GLN A 51 -4.59 -1.65 -3.94
C GLN A 51 -5.27 -0.39 -3.43
N ILE A 52 -6.59 -0.44 -3.17
CA ILE A 52 -7.35 0.70 -2.64
C ILE A 52 -6.77 1.16 -1.30
N SER A 53 -6.50 0.24 -0.38
CA SER A 53 -5.95 0.57 0.93
C SER A 53 -4.55 1.18 0.84
N SER A 54 -3.71 0.69 -0.09
CA SER A 54 -2.39 1.26 -0.36
C SER A 54 -2.49 2.70 -0.89
N ASP A 55 -3.39 2.93 -1.84
CA ASP A 55 -3.59 4.26 -2.45
C ASP A 55 -4.12 5.26 -1.40
N GLU A 56 -5.07 4.85 -0.58
CA GLU A 56 -5.62 5.66 0.52
C GLU A 56 -4.54 6.03 1.54
N MET A 57 -3.71 5.06 1.95
CA MET A 57 -2.62 5.29 2.90
C MET A 57 -1.57 6.26 2.34
N GLN A 58 -1.23 6.11 1.06
CA GLN A 58 -0.29 7.00 0.39
C GLN A 58 -0.85 8.44 0.29
N ALA A 59 -2.13 8.60 -0.02
CA ALA A 59 -2.79 9.89 -0.04
C ALA A 59 -2.80 10.54 1.36
N MET A 60 -3.14 9.79 2.41
CA MET A 60 -3.10 10.28 3.79
C MET A 60 -1.69 10.71 4.20
N PHE A 61 -0.67 9.92 3.87
CA PHE A 61 0.72 10.25 4.17
C PHE A 61 1.16 11.53 3.47
N GLN A 62 0.83 11.69 2.19
CA GLN A 62 1.15 12.91 1.44
C GLN A 62 0.45 14.14 2.04
N GLN A 63 -0.82 14.01 2.41
CA GLN A 63 -1.56 15.10 3.05
C GLN A 63 -0.95 15.49 4.41
N GLN A 64 -0.58 14.49 5.22
CA GLN A 64 0.04 14.74 6.53
C GLN A 64 1.41 15.40 6.38
N LYS A 65 2.21 14.94 5.42
CA LYS A 65 3.52 15.53 5.10
C LYS A 65 3.38 16.99 4.66
N ALA A 66 2.49 17.27 3.71
CA ALA A 66 2.23 18.64 3.23
C ALA A 66 1.75 19.56 4.37
N SER A 67 0.91 19.05 5.28
CA SER A 67 0.46 19.82 6.43
C SER A 67 1.60 20.10 7.43
N ALA A 68 2.47 19.13 7.69
CA ALA A 68 3.62 19.30 8.57
C ALA A 68 4.63 20.30 7.99
N GLU A 69 4.97 20.18 6.70
CA GLU A 69 5.84 21.11 5.99
C GLU A 69 5.26 22.52 5.98
N GLY A 70 3.97 22.68 5.66
CA GLY A 70 3.30 23.98 5.70
C GLY A 70 3.30 24.63 7.08
N ARG A 71 3.15 23.84 8.16
CA ARG A 71 3.25 24.34 9.54
C ARG A 71 4.66 24.79 9.90
N LEU A 72 5.67 24.01 9.52
CA LEU A 72 7.07 24.37 9.69
C LEU A 72 7.39 25.66 8.95
N GLN A 73 6.98 25.78 7.68
CA GLN A 73 7.20 26.98 6.89
C GLN A 73 6.53 28.21 7.51
N ALA A 74 5.29 28.08 8.00
CA ALA A 74 4.59 29.17 8.66
C ALA A 74 5.29 29.60 9.96
N LEU A 75 5.83 28.66 10.74
CA LEU A 75 6.62 28.96 11.94
C LEU A 75 7.94 29.66 11.60
N VAL A 76 8.69 29.15 10.62
CA VAL A 76 9.93 29.77 10.14
C VAL A 76 9.67 31.19 9.65
N ASN A 77 8.66 31.40 8.81
CA ASN A 77 8.33 32.71 8.27
C ASN A 77 7.78 33.69 9.34
N ALA A 78 7.21 33.18 10.44
CA ALA A 78 6.72 34.00 11.53
C ALA A 78 7.83 34.41 12.52
N LEU A 79 9.01 33.81 12.43
CA LEU A 79 10.17 34.20 13.23
C LEU A 79 10.91 35.36 12.52
N PRO A 80 11.01 36.54 13.14
CA PRO A 80 11.74 37.67 12.59
C PRO A 80 13.26 37.56 12.75
N ASP A 81 13.76 36.51 13.41
CA ASP A 81 15.17 36.38 13.79
C ASP A 81 15.95 35.44 12.86
N ILE A 82 17.19 35.84 12.54
CA ILE A 82 18.14 35.07 11.73
C ILE A 82 18.55 33.82 12.50
N VAL A 83 18.28 32.64 11.95
CA VAL A 83 18.69 31.34 12.50
C VAL A 83 19.97 30.89 11.81
N PHE A 84 21.02 30.65 12.60
CA PHE A 84 22.27 30.05 12.15
C PHE A 84 22.31 28.58 12.53
N MET A 85 22.41 27.70 11.53
CA MET A 85 22.67 26.28 11.73
C MET A 85 24.18 26.05 11.80
N LEU A 86 24.65 25.42 12.87
CA LEU A 86 26.05 25.06 13.08
C LEU A 86 26.20 23.53 13.05
N ASP A 87 27.30 23.03 12.50
CA ASP A 87 27.67 21.62 12.66
C ASP A 87 28.30 21.34 14.03
N GLU A 88 28.59 20.07 14.32
CA GLU A 88 29.24 19.64 15.58
C GLU A 88 30.63 20.25 15.79
N GLU A 89 31.24 20.80 14.73
CA GLU A 89 32.56 21.42 14.71
C GLU A 89 32.49 22.96 14.84
N GLY A 90 31.28 23.53 14.88
CA GLY A 90 31.03 24.96 15.04
C GLY A 90 31.09 25.76 13.73
N SER A 91 31.09 25.09 12.57
CA SER A 91 31.03 25.76 11.26
C SER A 91 29.59 26.06 10.86
N TYR A 92 29.37 27.20 10.20
CA TYR A 92 28.05 27.57 9.68
C TYR A 92 27.67 26.70 8.48
N VAL A 93 26.52 26.04 8.56
CA VAL A 93 26.00 25.15 7.52
C VAL A 93 24.91 25.84 6.71
N GLU A 94 24.03 26.61 7.35
CA GLU A 94 22.89 27.26 6.71
C GLU A 94 22.45 28.49 7.51
N ILE A 95 22.01 29.53 6.80
CA ILE A 95 21.46 30.77 7.38
C ILE A 95 20.03 30.91 6.88
N VAL A 96 19.07 30.96 7.80
CA VAL A 96 17.65 31.15 7.49
C VAL A 96 17.21 32.49 8.09
N ALA A 97 16.77 33.43 7.26
CA ALA A 97 16.27 34.73 7.69
C ALA A 97 14.89 35.01 7.10
N GLY A 98 14.02 35.66 7.87
CA GLY A 98 12.66 36.01 7.42
C GLY A 98 12.61 37.09 6.33
N GLU A 99 13.57 38.02 6.30
CA GLU A 99 13.76 39.02 5.24
C GLU A 99 15.24 39.05 4.81
N GLU A 100 15.53 38.64 3.56
CA GLU A 100 16.91 38.61 3.02
C GLU A 100 17.53 40.01 2.87
N GLU A 101 16.72 41.08 2.80
CA GLU A 101 17.17 42.47 2.63
C GLU A 101 17.96 43.03 3.84
N GLY A 102 17.91 42.37 4.99
CA GLY A 102 18.68 42.74 6.20
C GLY A 102 20.04 42.04 6.34
N LEU A 103 20.35 41.05 5.50
CA LEU A 103 21.59 40.28 5.59
C LEU A 103 22.74 41.02 4.90
N TYR A 104 23.55 41.75 5.68
CA TYR A 104 24.79 42.36 5.19
C TYR A 104 25.98 41.44 5.43
N LEU A 105 26.79 41.19 4.39
CA LEU A 105 28.12 40.61 4.56
C LEU A 105 29.02 41.64 5.24
N PRO A 106 29.78 41.28 6.29
CA PRO A 106 30.69 42.22 6.94
C PRO A 106 31.75 42.69 5.94
N ALA A 107 32.07 43.99 5.97
CA ALA A 107 33.18 44.53 5.19
C ALA A 107 34.50 43.93 5.71
N GLU A 108 35.33 43.47 4.77
CA GLU A 108 36.64 42.84 5.00
C GLU A 108 37.59 43.68 5.88
#